data_AF-A0A7S2R8J4-F1
#
_entry.id   AF-A0A7S2R8J4-F1
#
_cell.length_a   1.000
_cell.length_b   1.000
_cell.length_c   1.000
_cell.angle_alpha   90.00
_cell.angle_beta   90.00
_cell.angle_gamma   90.00
#
_symmetry.space_group_name_H-M   'P 1'
#
loop_
_entity.id
_entity.type
_entity.pdbx_description
1 polymer ?
#
loop_
_entity_poly.entity_id
_entity_poly.type
_entity_poly.pdbx_seq_one_letter_code
_entity_poly.pdbx_strand_id
1 'polypeptide(L)'
;QANYDTLANQVDTVIHAAAYVNHMLEYEHHRAGNVVGTKNIIDFCKCMTEKRLAYISSTSVNPTMNRLVTETESIDGFAQDITNGYIQSKWVAEKIVQKANVP
;
A
#
# COMPACT_ATOMS: atom_id res chain seq x y z
N GLN A 1 1.05 25.55 -6.36
CA GLN A 1 0.96 24.08 -6.53
C GLN A 1 1.99 23.66 -7.56
N ALA A 2 2.85 22.66 -7.27
CA ALA A 2 3.64 22.04 -8.34
C ALA A 2 2.69 21.21 -9.22
N ASN A 3 2.83 21.28 -10.54
CA ASN A 3 2.06 20.44 -11.46
C ASN A 3 2.70 19.04 -11.52
N TYR A 4 1.90 18.02 -11.88
CA TYR A 4 2.28 16.61 -11.88
C TYR A 4 3.62 16.35 -12.59
N ASP A 5 3.81 16.90 -13.79
CA ASP A 5 5.03 16.70 -14.60
C ASP A 5 6.29 17.25 -13.93
N THR A 6 6.17 18.35 -13.19
CA THR A 6 7.31 18.92 -12.45
C THR A 6 7.76 17.97 -11.35
N LEU A 7 6.81 17.43 -10.58
CA LEU A 7 7.11 16.44 -9.54
C LEU A 7 7.64 15.14 -10.15
N ALA A 8 7.07 14.70 -11.27
CA ALA A 8 7.49 13.48 -11.95
C ALA A 8 8.95 13.56 -12.43
N ASN A 9 9.49 14.74 -12.71
CA ASN A 9 10.90 14.92 -13.08
C ASN A 9 11.85 15.16 -11.89
N GLN A 10 11.36 15.70 -10.76
CA GLN A 10 12.22 16.19 -9.67
C GLN A 10 12.26 15.28 -8.44
N VAL A 11 11.28 14.38 -8.28
CA VAL A 11 11.20 13.51 -7.10
C VAL A 11 12.00 12.24 -7.35
N ASP A 12 12.98 11.95 -6.48
CA ASP A 12 13.76 10.71 -6.53
C ASP A 12 13.19 9.61 -5.62
N THR A 13 12.38 9.97 -4.61
CA THR A 13 11.86 9.03 -3.61
C THR A 13 10.49 9.47 -3.12
N VAL A 14 9.56 8.51 -3.06
CA VAL A 14 8.22 8.68 -2.51
C VAL A 14 8.10 7.87 -1.22
N ILE A 15 7.69 8.54 -0.15
CA ILE A 15 7.30 7.90 1.11
C ILE A 15 5.78 7.90 1.16
N HIS A 16 5.16 6.75 0.87
CA HIS A 16 3.70 6.62 0.81
C HIS A 16 3.15 6.10 2.15
N ALA A 17 2.89 7.04 3.05
CA ALA A 17 2.26 6.79 4.36
C ALA A 17 0.76 7.12 4.39
N ALA A 18 0.21 7.71 3.32
CA ALA A 18 -1.17 8.14 3.29
C ALA A 18 -2.13 6.95 3.19
N ALA A 19 -3.09 6.90 4.10
CA ALA A 19 -4.19 5.93 4.08
C ALA A 19 -5.44 6.55 4.72
N TYR A 20 -6.61 6.15 4.24
CA TYR A 20 -7.85 6.30 4.97
C TYR A 20 -7.92 5.17 6.00
N VAL A 21 -7.99 5.53 7.28
CA VAL A 21 -7.98 4.57 8.40
C VAL A 21 -9.31 4.66 9.13
N ASN A 22 -10.16 3.66 8.94
CA ASN A 22 -11.40 3.52 9.69
C ASN A 22 -11.66 2.04 9.99
N HIS A 23 -11.79 1.69 11.26
CA HIS A 23 -11.94 0.29 11.67
C HIS A 23 -13.37 -0.25 11.57
N MET A 24 -14.36 0.61 11.29
CA MET A 24 -15.79 0.25 11.26
C MET A 24 -16.35 0.17 9.84
N LEU A 25 -15.65 0.71 8.85
CA LEU A 25 -16.13 0.78 7.47
C LEU A 25 -15.69 -0.44 6.65
N GLU A 26 -16.52 -0.78 5.66
CA GLU A 26 -16.25 -1.85 4.69
C GLU A 26 -15.12 -1.48 3.72
N TYR A 27 -14.59 -2.48 3.00
CA TYR A 27 -13.47 -2.33 2.07
C TYR A 27 -13.69 -1.25 1.01
N GLU A 28 -14.91 -1.14 0.51
CA GLU A 28 -15.34 -0.24 -0.57
C GLU A 28 -15.03 1.22 -0.23
N HIS A 29 -15.23 1.61 1.03
CA HIS A 29 -14.95 2.96 1.53
C HIS A 29 -13.44 3.26 1.56
N HIS A 30 -12.61 2.23 1.71
CA HIS A 30 -11.17 2.34 1.77
C HIS A 30 -10.49 2.22 0.40
N ARG A 31 -11.15 1.55 -0.56
CA ARG A 31 -10.58 1.20 -1.86
C ARG A 31 -10.03 2.41 -2.62
N ALA A 32 -10.74 3.53 -2.62
CA ALA A 32 -10.30 4.73 -3.32
C ALA A 32 -8.98 5.28 -2.75
N GLY A 33 -8.90 5.46 -1.44
CA GLY A 33 -7.70 6.01 -0.79
C GLY A 33 -6.53 5.03 -0.73
N ASN A 34 -6.80 3.78 -0.34
CA ASN A 34 -5.75 2.85 0.04
C ASN A 34 -5.28 2.00 -1.13
N VAL A 35 -6.18 1.62 -2.06
CA VAL A 35 -5.85 0.73 -3.18
C VAL A 35 -5.56 1.53 -4.44
N VAL A 36 -6.53 2.35 -4.88
CA VAL A 36 -6.36 3.17 -6.09
C VAL A 36 -5.28 4.23 -5.86
N GLY A 37 -5.26 4.88 -4.69
CA GLY A 37 -4.19 5.81 -4.33
C GLY A 37 -2.79 5.18 -4.41
N THR A 38 -2.61 3.98 -3.88
CA THR A 38 -1.34 3.25 -3.95
C THR A 38 -0.95 2.90 -5.39
N LYS A 39 -1.91 2.46 -6.22
CA LYS A 39 -1.66 2.24 -7.65
C LYS A 39 -1.20 3.53 -8.35
N ASN A 40 -1.85 4.65 -8.09
CA ASN A 40 -1.48 5.93 -8.69
C ASN A 40 -0.07 6.39 -8.27
N ILE A 41 0.32 6.14 -7.01
CA ILE A 41 1.68 6.40 -6.54
C ILE A 41 2.70 5.53 -7.26
N ILE A 42 2.41 4.24 -7.45
CA ILE A 42 3.27 3.34 -8.23
C ILE A 42 3.41 3.83 -9.67
N ASP A 43 2.31 4.23 -10.29
CA ASP A 43 2.31 4.78 -11.64
C ASP A 43 3.15 6.08 -11.71
N PHE A 44 3.10 6.93 -10.69
CA PHE A 44 3.94 8.12 -10.56
C PHE A 44 5.43 7.78 -10.38
N CYS A 45 5.76 6.76 -9.57
CA CYS A 45 7.15 6.30 -9.39
C CYS A 45 7.77 5.74 -10.66
N LYS A 46 6.95 5.27 -11.62
CA LYS A 46 7.38 4.78 -12.93
C LYS A 46 7.35 5.84 -14.02
N CYS A 47 6.81 7.03 -13.72
CA CYS A 47 6.63 8.09 -14.69
C CYS A 47 7.91 8.92 -14.85
N MET A 48 8.37 9.07 -16.08
CA MET A 48 9.58 9.83 -16.45
C MET A 48 10.84 9.26 -15.81
N THR A 49 11.26 9.79 -14.66
CA THR A 49 12.38 9.26 -13.88
C THR A 49 11.88 8.20 -12.91
N GLU A 50 12.58 7.06 -12.85
CA GLU A 50 12.28 6.03 -11.87
C GLU A 50 12.53 6.56 -10.45
N LYS A 51 11.58 6.28 -9.55
CA LYS A 51 11.60 6.77 -8.16
C LYS A 51 11.55 5.58 -7.23
N ARG A 52 12.27 5.69 -6.12
CA ARG A 52 12.12 4.71 -5.03
C ARG A 52 10.79 4.89 -4.32
N LEU A 53 10.18 3.80 -3.86
CA LEU A 53 8.93 3.79 -3.12
C LEU A 53 9.11 3.13 -1.75
N ALA A 54 9.07 3.94 -0.70
CA ALA A 54 8.88 3.45 0.67
C ALA A 54 7.38 3.41 0.99
N TYR A 55 6.78 2.22 0.93
CA TYR A 55 5.38 2.00 1.29
C TYR A 55 5.24 1.66 2.77
N ILE A 56 4.38 2.41 3.49
CA ILE A 56 4.07 2.10 4.89
C ILE A 56 2.80 1.26 4.96
N SER A 57 2.96 -0.02 5.30
CA SER A 57 1.85 -0.95 5.52
C SER A 57 1.37 -0.93 6.98
N SER A 58 0.65 -1.96 7.40
CA SER A 58 0.18 -2.15 8.77
C SER A 58 0.45 -3.59 9.20
N THR A 59 0.92 -3.79 10.42
CA THR A 59 1.09 -5.13 11.01
C THR A 59 -0.20 -5.94 11.03
N SER A 60 -1.36 -5.27 10.99
CA SER A 60 -2.68 -5.89 10.96
C SER A 60 -2.96 -6.73 9.71
N VAL A 61 -2.17 -6.60 8.62
CA VAL A 61 -2.29 -7.50 7.45
C VAL A 61 -1.96 -8.96 7.80
N ASN A 62 -1.32 -9.18 8.95
CA ASN A 62 -1.15 -10.48 9.57
C ASN A 62 -1.85 -10.52 10.95
N PRO A 63 -3.12 -10.94 11.01
CA PRO A 63 -3.93 -10.86 12.22
C PRO A 63 -3.59 -11.91 13.29
N THR A 64 -2.65 -12.82 13.04
CA THR A 64 -2.42 -13.96 13.94
C THR A 64 -1.60 -13.56 15.17
N MET A 65 -2.27 -13.45 16.32
CA MET A 65 -1.66 -13.03 17.58
C MET A 65 -0.93 -14.14 18.35
N ASN A 66 -1.05 -15.41 17.93
CA ASN A 66 -0.58 -16.57 18.73
C ASN A 66 0.66 -17.27 18.16
N ARG A 67 1.40 -16.64 17.24
CA ARG A 67 2.69 -17.15 16.78
C ARG A 67 3.63 -16.03 16.37
N LEU A 68 4.93 -16.33 16.37
CA LEU A 68 5.92 -15.47 15.76
C LEU A 68 5.64 -15.36 14.25
N VAL A 69 5.68 -14.14 13.73
CA VAL A 69 5.59 -13.81 12.31
C VAL A 69 6.88 -13.08 11.94
N THR A 70 7.55 -13.53 10.87
CA THR A 70 8.74 -12.84 10.33
C THR A 70 8.38 -11.97 9.12
N GLU A 71 9.22 -10.99 8.80
CA GLU A 71 9.01 -10.06 7.67
C GLU A 71 9.13 -10.75 6.30
N THR A 72 9.67 -11.97 6.27
CA THR A 72 9.85 -12.79 5.08
C THR A 72 8.65 -13.70 4.80
N GLU A 73 7.69 -13.78 5.71
CA GLU A 73 6.50 -14.61 5.52
C GLU A 73 5.52 -13.98 4.54
N SER A 74 4.83 -14.82 3.76
CA SER A 74 3.81 -14.34 2.84
C SER A 74 2.57 -13.85 3.57
N ILE A 75 2.12 -12.66 3.21
CA ILE A 75 0.85 -12.09 3.69
C ILE A 75 -0.39 -12.80 3.12
N ASP A 76 -0.24 -13.69 2.14
CA ASP A 76 -1.36 -14.44 1.56
C ASP A 76 -1.92 -15.50 2.52
N GLY A 77 -1.10 -15.97 3.47
CA GLY A 77 -1.47 -17.04 4.41
C GLY A 77 -2.66 -16.71 5.30
N PHE A 78 -3.02 -15.43 5.41
CA PHE A 78 -4.08 -14.94 6.29
C PHE A 78 -5.20 -14.22 5.55
N ALA A 79 -5.13 -14.13 4.22
CA ALA A 79 -6.06 -13.32 3.43
C ALA A 79 -7.54 -13.68 3.68
N GLN A 80 -7.82 -14.96 3.93
CA GLN A 80 -9.16 -15.48 4.22
C GLN A 80 -9.67 -15.10 5.61
N ASP A 81 -8.77 -14.83 6.55
CA ASP A 81 -9.11 -14.49 7.94
C ASP A 81 -9.34 -12.98 8.14
N ILE A 82 -9.06 -12.18 7.12
CA ILE A 82 -9.21 -10.72 7.19
C ILE A 82 -10.68 -10.32 6.95
N THR A 83 -11.37 -9.97 8.03
CA THR A 83 -12.76 -9.49 8.00
C THR A 83 -12.89 -7.96 8.04
N ASN A 84 -11.84 -7.25 8.46
CA ASN A 84 -11.87 -5.80 8.61
C ASN A 84 -11.56 -5.08 7.27
N GLY A 85 -12.43 -4.17 6.84
CA GLY A 85 -12.31 -3.47 5.55
C GLY A 85 -11.02 -2.65 5.37
N TYR A 86 -10.55 -1.99 6.44
CA TYR A 86 -9.27 -1.30 6.42
C TYR A 86 -8.11 -2.28 6.21
N ILE A 87 -8.08 -3.38 6.96
CA ILE A 87 -7.02 -4.40 6.84
C ILE A 87 -7.02 -5.02 5.44
N GLN A 88 -8.20 -5.36 4.90
CA GLN A 88 -8.35 -5.86 3.52
C GLN A 88 -7.74 -4.88 2.52
N SER A 89 -8.00 -3.57 2.68
CA SER A 89 -7.45 -2.55 1.79
C SER A 89 -5.93 -2.42 1.86
N LYS A 90 -5.33 -2.56 3.07
CA LYS A 90 -3.88 -2.52 3.25
C LYS A 90 -3.21 -3.78 2.71
N TRP A 91 -3.82 -4.94 2.89
CA TRP A 91 -3.35 -6.21 2.29
C TRP A 91 -3.33 -6.12 0.76
N VAL A 92 -4.42 -5.66 0.13
CA VAL A 92 -4.47 -5.48 -1.34
C VAL A 92 -3.38 -4.52 -1.81
N ALA A 93 -3.24 -3.37 -1.15
CA ALA A 93 -2.24 -2.38 -1.51
C ALA A 93 -0.82 -2.92 -1.40
N GLU A 94 -0.51 -3.70 -0.36
CA GLU A 94 0.80 -4.36 -0.20
C GLU A 94 1.07 -5.38 -1.31
N LYS A 95 0.07 -6.18 -1.70
CA LYS A 95 0.19 -7.09 -2.86
C LYS A 95 0.49 -6.34 -4.17
N ILE A 96 -0.09 -5.15 -4.36
CA ILE A 96 0.16 -4.34 -5.55
C ILE A 96 1.61 -3.82 -5.52
N VAL A 97 2.08 -3.33 -4.37
CA VAL A 97 3.47 -2.86 -4.20
C VAL A 97 4.46 -4.00 -4.46
N GLN A 98 4.26 -5.18 -3.86
CA GLN A 98 5.09 -6.37 -4.07
C GLN A 98 5.18 -6.79 -5.54
N LYS A 99 4.09 -6.64 -6.30
CA LYS A 99 4.05 -6.96 -7.75
C LYS A 99 4.62 -5.87 -8.64
N ALA A 100 4.71 -4.64 -8.15
CA ALA A 100 5.07 -3.50 -8.98
C ALA A 100 6.56 -3.43 -9.28
N ASN A 101 7.42 -4.08 -8.47
CA ASN A 101 8.88 -4.07 -8.60
C ASN A 101 9.46 -2.64 -8.74
N VAL A 102 8.90 -1.69 -7.99
CA VAL A 102 9.47 -0.34 -7.84
C VAL A 102 10.55 -0.44 -6.75
N PRO A 103 11.76 0.11 -6.98
CA PRO A 103 12.85 0.05 -6.00
C PRO A 103 12.59 0.82 -4.70
#